data_AF-A0AAV1KPT1-F1
#
_entry.id   AF-A0AAV1KPT1-F1
#
_cell.length_a   1.000
_cell.length_b   1.000
_cell.length_c   1.000
_cell.angle_alpha   90.00
_cell.angle_beta   90.00
_cell.angle_gamma   90.00
#
_symmetry.space_group_name_H-M   'P 1'
#
loop_
_entity.id
_entity.type
_entity.pdbx_description
1 polymer ?
#
loop_
_entity_poly.entity_id
_entity_poly.type
_entity_poly.pdbx_seq_one_letter_code
_entity_poly.pdbx_strand_id
1 'polypeptide(L)'
;MLRCAPAISRGISEHQHGFSPGRSTVTALRVLLSTARYSRACYVQAIFLDISGAFDNAWWPMMMVKAKRGGCPPNIYKILVDYFTSRRVGLYIGDRVEWKTSTMGCPQGSVLGPTLWNVLMDDLLRLPLPEGVSMTAYVDDVTILIESETRAGIESRARVSLDLVREWGLMNRLEFSSSKSTTMTVRGKLQRPPVIKLGGESIKTVTNVKVLGVVLDSGLSFVQHASDISERATKGFGKMTRVSTSSWGVRYPSLKIIYRGVFVSTLTYAAECWYERANMYTVRSVLLRSQ
;
A
#
# COMPACT_ATOMS: atom_id res chain seq x y z
N MET A 1 -18.10 6.53 17.83
CA MET A 1 -17.11 6.91 16.80
C MET A 1 -17.26 6.14 15.48
N LEU A 2 -17.46 4.82 15.45
CA LEU A 2 -17.70 4.05 14.20
C LEU A 2 -18.83 4.61 13.31
N ARG A 3 -19.92 5.09 13.93
CA ARG A 3 -21.06 5.68 13.21
C ARG A 3 -20.75 7.03 12.55
N CYS A 4 -19.64 7.68 12.90
CA CYS A 4 -19.24 8.97 12.35
C CYS A 4 -18.43 8.82 11.06
N ALA A 5 -17.74 7.69 10.85
CA ALA A 5 -16.86 7.48 9.71
C ALA A 5 -17.53 7.74 8.35
N PRO A 6 -18.74 7.21 8.06
CA PRO A 6 -19.41 7.44 6.78
C PRO A 6 -19.79 8.91 6.53
N ALA A 7 -19.95 9.71 7.59
CA ALA A 7 -20.26 11.13 7.46
C ALA A 7 -19.00 12.00 7.28
N ILE A 8 -17.83 11.48 7.67
CA ILE A 8 -16.52 12.11 7.50
C ILE A 8 -15.93 11.79 6.13
N SER A 9 -16.16 10.58 5.62
CA SER A 9 -15.57 10.06 4.39
C SER A 9 -16.52 10.08 3.19
N ARG A 10 -17.48 11.02 3.12
CA ARG A 10 -18.37 11.12 1.97
C ARG A 10 -17.59 11.59 0.75
N GLY A 11 -17.67 10.83 -0.34
CA GLY A 11 -17.06 11.19 -1.61
C GLY A 11 -15.53 11.10 -1.62
N ILE A 12 -14.94 10.13 -0.91
CA ILE A 12 -13.50 9.84 -1.07
C ILE A 12 -13.25 9.20 -2.46
N SER A 13 -12.08 9.48 -3.04
CA SER A 13 -11.62 8.98 -4.33
C SER A 13 -11.71 7.45 -4.41
N GLU A 14 -12.25 6.95 -5.51
CA GLU A 14 -12.37 5.51 -5.79
C GLU A 14 -11.02 4.81 -5.97
N HIS A 15 -9.94 5.60 -6.09
CA HIS A 15 -8.57 5.14 -6.18
C HIS A 15 -7.91 4.92 -4.81
N GLN A 16 -8.63 5.17 -3.70
CA GLN A 16 -8.24 4.75 -2.36
C GLN A 16 -8.76 3.34 -2.09
N HIS A 17 -7.86 2.38 -1.99
CA HIS A 17 -8.19 0.98 -1.72
C HIS A 17 -8.00 0.60 -0.25
N GLY A 18 -7.17 1.35 0.48
CA GLY A 18 -6.96 1.17 1.91
C GLY A 18 -8.17 1.67 2.70
N PHE A 19 -8.56 0.91 3.72
CA PHE A 19 -9.63 1.29 4.66
C PHE A 19 -10.96 1.73 4.01
N SER A 20 -11.23 1.25 2.79
CA SER A 20 -12.41 1.59 2.01
C SER A 20 -13.31 0.36 1.87
N PRO A 21 -14.62 0.46 2.18
CA PRO A 21 -15.53 -0.67 2.07
C PRO A 21 -15.51 -1.30 0.66
N GLY A 22 -15.43 -2.63 0.59
CA GLY A 22 -15.40 -3.36 -0.69
C GLY A 22 -14.07 -3.26 -1.46
N ARG A 23 -13.04 -2.64 -0.88
CA ARG A 23 -11.68 -2.59 -1.45
C ARG A 23 -10.73 -3.44 -0.60
N SER A 24 -9.68 -3.92 -1.24
CA SER A 24 -8.64 -4.78 -0.67
C SER A 24 -7.31 -4.60 -1.39
N THR A 25 -6.24 -5.21 -0.87
CA THR A 25 -4.94 -5.24 -1.55
C THR A 25 -5.05 -5.80 -2.96
N VAL A 26 -5.90 -6.81 -3.15
CA VAL A 26 -6.19 -7.43 -4.46
C VAL A 26 -6.80 -6.43 -5.43
N THR A 27 -7.73 -5.58 -4.97
CA THR A 27 -8.33 -4.58 -5.86
C THR A 27 -7.32 -3.53 -6.33
N ALA A 28 -6.37 -3.12 -5.47
CA ALA A 28 -5.31 -2.18 -5.85
C ALA A 28 -4.32 -2.81 -6.84
N LEU A 29 -3.87 -4.04 -6.54
CA LEU A 29 -3.01 -4.81 -7.43
C LEU A 29 -3.68 -5.07 -8.79
N ARG A 30 -4.99 -5.30 -8.82
CA ARG A 30 -5.76 -5.48 -10.06
C ARG A 30 -5.67 -4.27 -10.97
N VAL A 31 -5.73 -3.03 -10.44
CA VAL A 31 -5.59 -1.81 -11.25
C VAL A 31 -4.21 -1.74 -11.90
N LEU A 32 -3.15 -2.03 -11.14
CA LEU A 32 -1.79 -2.10 -11.68
C LEU A 32 -1.68 -3.14 -12.80
N LEU A 33 -2.13 -4.37 -12.52
CA LEU A 33 -2.01 -5.50 -13.44
C LEU A 33 -2.88 -5.31 -14.69
N SER A 34 -4.09 -4.78 -14.55
CA SER A 34 -4.98 -4.50 -15.70
C SER A 34 -4.40 -3.41 -16.57
N THR A 35 -3.85 -2.34 -15.99
CA THR A 35 -3.18 -1.27 -16.75
C THR A 35 -1.99 -1.83 -17.52
N ALA A 36 -1.13 -2.62 -16.87
CA ALA A 36 0.02 -3.23 -17.54
C ALA A 36 -0.39 -4.19 -18.68
N ARG A 37 -1.45 -4.97 -18.50
CA ARG A 37 -1.92 -5.96 -19.49
C ARG A 37 -2.68 -5.33 -20.66
N TYR A 38 -3.59 -4.41 -20.39
CA TYR A 38 -4.56 -3.90 -21.36
C TYR A 38 -4.27 -2.50 -21.88
N SER A 39 -3.22 -1.83 -21.38
CA SER A 39 -2.78 -0.55 -21.94
C SER A 39 -2.52 -0.68 -23.45
N ARG A 40 -2.97 0.33 -24.21
CA ARG A 40 -2.67 0.46 -25.63
C ARG A 40 -1.27 1.01 -25.88
N ALA A 41 -0.67 1.64 -24.88
CA ALA A 41 0.65 2.22 -25.00
C ALA A 41 1.74 1.13 -25.12
N CYS A 42 2.84 1.47 -25.81
CA CYS A 42 3.99 0.58 -25.89
C CYS A 42 4.61 0.29 -24.51
N TYR A 43 4.58 1.29 -23.61
CA TYR A 43 5.23 1.21 -22.30
C TYR A 43 4.30 1.63 -21.16
N VAL A 44 4.42 0.91 -20.04
CA VAL A 44 3.81 1.30 -18.76
C VAL A 44 4.88 1.29 -17.69
N GLN A 45 5.06 2.44 -17.05
CA GLN A 45 5.97 2.61 -15.92
C GLN A 45 5.17 2.71 -14.62
N ALA A 46 5.52 1.88 -13.65
CA ALA A 46 5.01 1.98 -12.29
C ALA A 46 6.03 2.68 -11.39
N ILE A 47 5.56 3.63 -10.58
CA ILE A 47 6.33 4.30 -9.53
C ILE A 47 5.66 3.97 -8.22
N PHE A 48 6.40 3.35 -7.31
CA PHE A 48 5.96 2.98 -5.96
C PHE A 48 6.57 3.97 -4.99
N LEU A 49 5.73 4.83 -4.43
CA LEU A 49 6.13 5.89 -3.53
C LEU A 49 5.95 5.45 -2.07
N ASP A 50 6.95 5.77 -1.25
CA ASP A 50 6.96 5.51 0.20
C ASP A 50 6.82 6.84 0.96
N ILE A 51 5.87 6.91 1.89
CA ILE A 51 5.67 8.08 2.77
C ILE A 51 6.47 7.88 4.06
N SER A 52 7.43 8.76 4.32
CA SER A 52 8.25 8.74 5.53
C SER A 52 7.40 8.97 6.78
N GLY A 53 7.36 7.99 7.68
CA GLY A 53 6.64 8.09 8.96
C GLY A 53 5.14 8.32 8.77
N ALA A 54 4.53 7.60 7.82
CA ALA A 54 3.08 7.60 7.64
C ALA A 54 2.35 7.33 8.96
N PHE A 55 1.12 7.83 9.09
CA PHE A 55 0.34 7.95 10.34
C PHE A 55 0.97 8.82 11.42
N ASP A 56 2.24 8.63 11.79
CA ASP A 56 2.91 9.40 12.84
C ASP A 56 3.04 10.88 12.45
N ASN A 57 3.24 11.15 11.16
CA ASN A 57 3.31 12.51 10.61
C ASN A 57 1.96 13.08 10.18
N ALA A 58 0.83 12.41 10.45
CA ALA A 58 -0.50 12.90 10.05
C ALA A 58 -0.86 14.21 10.80
N TRP A 59 -0.85 15.33 10.09
CA TRP A 59 -1.00 16.66 10.68
C TRP A 59 -2.48 17.03 10.90
N TRP A 60 -2.90 17.07 12.17
CA TRP A 60 -4.32 17.23 12.54
C TRP A 60 -4.99 18.50 12.02
N PRO A 61 -4.37 19.69 12.07
CA PRO A 61 -4.99 20.91 11.53
C PRO A 61 -5.40 20.76 10.07
N MET A 62 -4.55 20.15 9.25
CA MET A 62 -4.86 19.91 7.84
C MET A 62 -5.97 18.87 7.66
N MET A 63 -5.96 17.80 8.45
CA MET A 63 -7.05 16.80 8.47
C MET A 63 -8.40 17.46 8.81
N MET A 64 -8.43 18.40 9.76
CA MET A 64 -9.64 19.14 10.11
C MET A 64 -10.11 20.04 8.97
N VAL A 65 -9.20 20.78 8.33
CA VAL A 65 -9.53 21.61 7.15
C VAL A 65 -10.14 20.76 6.05
N LYS A 66 -9.55 19.59 5.76
CA LYS A 66 -10.05 18.66 4.75
C LYS A 66 -11.38 18.03 5.12
N ALA A 67 -11.55 17.59 6.37
CA ALA A 67 -12.82 17.07 6.84
C ALA A 67 -13.95 18.10 6.70
N LYS A 68 -13.68 19.37 7.03
CA LYS A 68 -14.64 20.46 6.85
C LYS A 68 -14.97 20.70 5.38
N ARG A 69 -13.95 20.73 4.49
CA ARG A 69 -14.13 20.87 3.04
C ARG A 69 -14.90 19.69 2.41
N GLY A 70 -14.68 18.49 2.91
CA GLY A 70 -15.41 17.27 2.51
C GLY A 70 -16.86 17.20 3.02
N GLY A 71 -17.39 18.27 3.60
CA GLY A 71 -18.79 18.35 4.03
C GLY A 71 -19.09 17.62 5.34
N CYS A 72 -18.09 17.43 6.22
CA CYS A 72 -18.32 16.84 7.54
C CYS A 72 -19.36 17.67 8.32
N PRO A 73 -20.44 17.06 8.83
CA PRO A 73 -21.48 17.77 9.57
C PRO A 73 -20.94 18.54 10.78
N PRO A 74 -21.44 19.76 11.09
CA PRO A 74 -20.89 20.60 12.15
C PRO A 74 -20.84 19.93 13.54
N ASN A 75 -21.82 19.10 13.86
CA ASN A 75 -21.85 18.34 15.11
C ASN A 75 -20.74 17.29 15.19
N ILE A 76 -20.45 16.58 14.09
CA ILE A 76 -19.36 15.59 14.01
C ILE A 76 -18.01 16.30 13.98
N TYR A 77 -17.90 17.42 13.26
CA TYR A 77 -16.69 18.24 13.24
C TYR A 77 -16.29 18.72 14.64
N LYS A 78 -17.24 19.18 15.46
CA LYS A 78 -16.97 19.56 16.86
C LYS A 78 -16.40 18.38 17.68
N ILE A 79 -16.94 17.17 17.49
CA ILE A 79 -16.43 15.96 18.15
C ILE A 79 -15.01 15.63 17.66
N LEU A 80 -14.70 15.82 16.38
CA LEU A 80 -13.34 15.62 15.86
C LEU A 80 -12.34 16.61 16.43
N VAL A 81 -12.73 17.89 16.56
CA VAL A 81 -11.89 18.91 17.19
C VAL A 81 -11.62 18.55 18.64
N ASP A 82 -12.66 18.20 19.41
CA ASP A 82 -12.53 17.74 20.79
C ASP A 82 -11.62 16.49 20.89
N TYR A 83 -11.80 15.52 19.98
CA TYR A 83 -10.98 14.31 19.92
C TYR A 83 -9.48 14.62 19.85
N PHE A 84 -9.07 15.64 19.09
CA PHE A 84 -7.65 16.02 18.95
C PHE A 84 -7.17 17.10 19.93
N THR A 85 -8.05 17.69 20.71
CA THR A 85 -7.69 18.78 21.64
C THR A 85 -6.98 18.23 22.88
N SER A 86 -5.93 18.93 23.34
CA SER A 86 -5.21 18.64 24.59
C SER A 86 -4.61 17.22 24.71
N ARG A 87 -4.37 16.55 23.59
CA ARG A 87 -3.72 15.24 23.52
C ARG A 87 -2.28 15.31 24.02
N ARG A 88 -1.88 14.35 24.84
CA ARG A 88 -0.50 14.17 25.30
C ARG A 88 -0.06 12.72 25.09
N VAL A 89 1.23 12.55 24.82
CA VAL A 89 1.91 11.25 24.77
C VAL A 89 2.81 11.19 25.99
N GLY A 90 2.77 10.08 26.71
CA GLY A 90 3.60 9.81 27.88
C GLY A 90 4.68 8.79 27.57
N LEU A 91 5.92 9.08 27.94
CA LEU A 91 7.03 8.11 27.91
C LEU A 91 7.29 7.60 29.33
N TYR A 92 7.12 6.30 29.53
CA TYR A 92 7.40 5.64 30.81
C TYR A 92 8.85 5.14 30.84
N ILE A 93 9.61 5.56 31.85
CA ILE A 93 10.99 5.10 32.11
C ILE A 93 11.06 4.64 33.57
N GLY A 94 10.92 3.34 33.78
CA GLY A 94 10.68 2.79 35.12
C GLY A 94 9.39 3.37 35.71
N ASP A 95 9.50 4.00 36.87
CA ASP A 95 8.37 4.63 37.58
C ASP A 95 8.14 6.09 37.20
N ARG A 96 8.93 6.66 36.28
CA ARG A 96 8.80 8.05 35.83
C ARG A 96 8.02 8.13 34.53
N VAL A 97 7.19 9.18 34.39
CA VAL A 97 6.48 9.49 33.15
C VAL A 97 6.77 10.92 32.71
N GLU A 98 7.23 11.07 31.47
CA GLU A 98 7.40 12.38 30.82
C GLU A 98 6.27 12.60 29.82
N TRP A 99 5.52 13.68 29.98
CA TRP A 99 4.38 14.03 29.12
C TRP A 99 4.75 15.09 28.10
N LYS A 100 4.38 14.85 26.83
CA LYS A 100 4.53 15.84 25.76
C LYS A 100 3.20 16.02 25.03
N THR A 101 2.84 17.27 24.76
CA THR A 101 1.66 17.58 23.92
C THR A 101 1.90 17.07 22.49
N SER A 102 0.92 16.34 21.95
CA SER A 102 0.96 15.90 20.56
C SER A 102 0.11 16.83 19.69
N THR A 103 0.62 17.12 18.49
CA THR A 103 -0.04 17.97 17.49
C THR A 103 -0.20 17.28 16.14
N MET A 104 0.23 16.02 16.05
CA MET A 104 0.18 15.18 14.86
C MET A 104 0.18 13.71 15.27
N GLY A 105 -0.01 12.83 14.31
CA GLY A 105 -0.03 11.40 14.55
C GLY A 105 -1.43 10.85 14.69
N CYS A 106 -1.74 9.78 13.97
CA CYS A 106 -2.93 9.00 14.27
C CYS A 106 -2.61 8.04 15.41
N PRO A 107 -3.39 8.02 16.51
CA PRO A 107 -3.17 7.03 17.56
C PRO A 107 -3.29 5.63 16.97
N GLN A 108 -2.25 4.82 17.09
CA GLN A 108 -2.25 3.44 16.62
C GLN A 108 -3.36 2.66 17.35
N GLY A 109 -4.11 1.85 16.60
CA GLY A 109 -5.29 1.15 17.12
C GLY A 109 -6.55 2.02 17.28
N SER A 110 -6.49 3.32 16.94
CA SER A 110 -7.70 4.14 16.90
C SER A 110 -8.62 3.72 15.76
N VAL A 111 -9.92 3.65 16.05
CA VAL A 111 -10.93 3.29 15.05
C VAL A 111 -11.13 4.40 14.00
N LEU A 112 -10.85 5.67 14.35
CA LEU A 112 -10.97 6.82 13.45
C LEU A 112 -9.71 7.11 12.64
N GLY A 113 -8.53 6.68 13.08
CA GLY A 113 -7.26 6.93 12.40
C GLY A 113 -7.30 6.57 10.91
N PRO A 114 -7.73 5.34 10.55
CA PRO A 114 -7.94 4.92 9.16
C PRO A 114 -8.82 5.87 8.32
N THR A 115 -9.97 6.27 8.86
CA THR A 115 -10.90 7.16 8.15
C THR A 115 -10.29 8.54 7.92
N LEU A 116 -9.62 9.08 8.93
CA LEU A 116 -9.04 10.40 8.84
C LEU A 116 -7.78 10.42 7.95
N TRP A 117 -7.05 9.31 7.89
CA TRP A 117 -5.98 9.12 6.91
C TRP A 117 -6.53 9.15 5.48
N ASN A 118 -7.64 8.47 5.21
CA ASN A 118 -8.27 8.52 3.90
C ASN A 118 -8.74 9.93 3.53
N VAL A 119 -9.26 10.71 4.48
CA VAL A 119 -9.58 12.14 4.27
C VAL A 119 -8.32 12.95 3.96
N LEU A 120 -7.20 12.66 4.63
CA LEU A 120 -5.94 13.34 4.36
C LEU A 120 -5.45 13.06 2.94
N MET A 121 -5.49 11.81 2.51
CA MET A 121 -5.00 11.31 1.22
C MET A 121 -5.94 11.58 0.03
N ASP A 122 -7.19 12.00 0.26
CA ASP A 122 -8.20 12.11 -0.80
C ASP A 122 -7.79 13.06 -1.93
N ASP A 123 -7.30 14.25 -1.59
CA ASP A 123 -6.88 15.26 -2.56
C ASP A 123 -5.55 14.91 -3.26
N LEU A 124 -4.67 14.08 -2.66
CA LEU A 124 -3.55 13.48 -3.38
C LEU A 124 -4.08 12.71 -4.58
N LEU A 125 -5.05 11.82 -4.34
CA LEU A 125 -5.67 10.98 -5.38
C LEU A 125 -6.56 11.74 -6.37
N ARG A 126 -6.73 13.05 -6.18
CA ARG A 126 -7.48 13.96 -7.07
C ARG A 126 -6.59 15.02 -7.72
N LEU A 127 -5.27 14.90 -7.58
CA LEU A 127 -4.35 15.80 -8.26
C LEU A 127 -4.60 15.78 -9.78
N PRO A 128 -4.47 16.93 -10.46
CA PRO A 128 -4.68 17.03 -11.90
C PRO A 128 -3.50 16.44 -12.67
N LEU A 129 -3.42 15.11 -12.69
CA LEU A 129 -2.33 14.38 -13.33
C LEU A 129 -2.41 14.50 -14.87
N PRO A 130 -1.27 14.43 -15.58
CA PRO A 130 -1.24 14.43 -17.04
C PRO A 130 -2.03 13.26 -17.66
N GLU A 131 -2.46 13.42 -18.91
CA GLU A 131 -3.06 12.32 -19.66
C GLU A 131 -2.11 11.12 -19.77
N GLY A 132 -2.65 9.91 -19.58
CA GLY A 132 -1.89 8.67 -19.51
C GLY A 132 -1.21 8.44 -18.17
N VAL A 133 -1.55 9.21 -17.13
CA VAL A 133 -1.11 8.98 -15.76
C VAL A 133 -2.31 8.66 -14.87
N SER A 134 -2.21 7.58 -14.10
CA SER A 134 -3.16 7.25 -13.04
C SER A 134 -2.44 7.04 -11.72
N MET A 135 -3.16 7.26 -10.62
CA MET A 135 -2.62 7.08 -9.28
C MET A 135 -3.62 6.34 -8.40
N THR A 136 -3.10 5.38 -7.64
CA THR A 136 -3.86 4.60 -6.66
C THR A 136 -3.10 4.56 -5.34
N ALA A 137 -3.81 4.47 -4.23
CA ALA A 137 -3.20 4.25 -2.93
C ALA A 137 -3.85 3.07 -2.22
N TYR A 138 -3.04 2.35 -1.46
CA TYR A 138 -3.52 1.48 -0.40
C TYR A 138 -2.92 1.99 0.91
N VAL A 139 -3.71 2.79 1.64
CA VAL A 139 -3.23 3.45 2.84
C VAL A 139 -2.09 4.44 2.50
N ASP A 140 -0.84 4.13 2.84
CA ASP A 140 0.38 4.90 2.62
C ASP A 140 1.19 4.42 1.41
N ASP A 141 0.89 3.20 0.91
CA ASP A 141 1.47 2.69 -0.33
C ASP A 141 0.83 3.39 -1.53
N VAL A 142 1.53 4.37 -2.11
CA VAL A 142 1.06 5.12 -3.29
C VAL A 142 1.72 4.57 -4.56
N THR A 143 0.92 4.26 -5.57
CA THR A 143 1.37 3.78 -6.88
C THR A 143 0.92 4.74 -7.97
N ILE A 144 1.85 5.20 -8.79
CA ILE A 144 1.60 5.97 -10.00
C ILE A 144 1.90 5.08 -11.21
N LEU A 145 0.98 5.03 -12.17
CA LEU A 145 1.13 4.32 -13.43
C LEU A 145 1.17 5.32 -14.57
N ILE A 146 2.19 5.23 -15.41
CA ILE A 146 2.42 6.13 -16.53
C ILE A 146 2.44 5.31 -17.82
N GLU A 147 1.48 5.55 -18.69
CA GLU A 147 1.37 5.00 -20.04
C GLU A 147 2.06 5.93 -21.03
N SER A 148 2.90 5.40 -21.92
CA SER A 148 3.62 6.20 -22.91
C SER A 148 4.12 5.38 -24.09
N GLU A 149 4.23 6.01 -25.26
CA GLU A 149 4.87 5.42 -26.45
C GLU A 149 6.40 5.52 -26.42
N THR A 150 6.96 6.41 -25.60
CA THR A 150 8.40 6.65 -25.55
C THR A 150 8.91 6.79 -24.13
N ARG A 151 10.20 6.47 -23.95
CA ARG A 151 10.94 6.71 -22.69
C ARG A 151 10.87 8.19 -22.27
N ALA A 152 11.07 9.11 -23.21
CA ALA A 152 11.02 10.54 -22.94
C ALA A 152 9.63 10.98 -22.43
N GLY A 153 8.56 10.41 -22.99
CA GLY A 153 7.20 10.64 -22.52
C GLY A 153 6.98 10.15 -21.08
N ILE A 154 7.58 9.02 -20.69
CA ILE A 154 7.55 8.54 -19.30
C ILE A 154 8.24 9.55 -18.37
N GLU A 155 9.47 9.95 -18.70
CA GLU A 155 10.26 10.87 -17.87
C GLU A 155 9.58 12.24 -17.72
N SER A 156 8.97 12.76 -18.80
CA SER A 156 8.23 14.02 -18.79
C SER A 156 6.97 13.94 -17.91
N ARG A 157 6.14 12.91 -18.11
CA ARG A 157 4.92 12.71 -17.31
C ARG A 157 5.25 12.44 -15.84
N ALA A 158 6.31 11.69 -15.58
CA ALA A 158 6.78 11.40 -14.22
C ALA A 158 7.21 12.68 -13.50
N ARG A 159 7.97 13.56 -14.18
CA ARG A 159 8.39 14.85 -13.60
C ARG A 159 7.19 15.68 -13.15
N VAL A 160 6.25 15.96 -14.05
CA VAL A 160 5.05 16.77 -13.74
C VAL A 160 4.25 16.14 -12.60
N SER A 161 4.04 14.83 -12.64
CA SER A 161 3.26 14.13 -11.62
C SER A 161 3.93 14.15 -10.24
N LEU A 162 5.25 13.91 -10.19
CA LEU A 162 6.00 13.88 -8.94
C LEU A 162 6.20 15.27 -8.34
N ASP A 163 6.25 16.33 -9.16
CA ASP A 163 6.27 17.71 -8.68
C ASP A 163 4.94 18.06 -7.97
N LEU A 164 3.80 17.69 -8.57
CA LEU A 164 2.48 17.85 -7.93
C LEU A 164 2.37 17.06 -6.62
N VAL A 165 2.85 15.81 -6.60
CA VAL A 165 2.86 14.97 -5.40
C VAL A 165 3.76 15.56 -4.31
N ARG A 166 4.92 16.10 -4.68
CA ARG A 166 5.83 16.78 -3.75
C ARG A 166 5.20 18.02 -3.15
N GLU A 167 4.61 18.90 -3.98
CA GLU A 167 3.92 20.10 -3.52
C GLU A 167 2.77 19.75 -2.57
N TRP A 168 1.99 18.72 -2.91
CA TRP A 168 0.97 18.18 -2.02
C TRP A 168 1.56 17.71 -0.68
N GLY A 169 2.67 16.97 -0.71
CA GLY A 169 3.37 16.51 0.50
C GLY A 169 3.78 17.68 1.41
N LEU A 170 4.39 18.72 0.82
CA LEU A 170 4.79 19.93 1.54
C LEU A 170 3.60 20.63 2.22
N MET A 171 2.47 20.78 1.51
CA MET A 171 1.26 21.37 2.09
C MET A 171 0.69 20.55 3.25
N ASN A 172 0.84 19.22 3.19
CA ASN A 172 0.30 18.28 4.17
C ASN A 172 1.29 17.89 5.28
N ARG A 173 2.52 18.41 5.23
CA ARG A 173 3.64 18.01 6.11
C ARG A 173 3.93 16.52 6.06
N LEU A 174 3.76 15.92 4.88
CA LEU A 174 4.12 14.55 4.59
C LEU A 174 5.30 14.55 3.60
N GLU A 175 6.28 13.71 3.87
CA GLU A 175 7.48 13.60 3.05
C GLU A 175 7.49 12.24 2.34
N PHE A 176 7.75 12.26 1.04
CA PHE A 176 7.94 11.05 0.25
C PHE A 176 9.44 10.72 0.17
N SER A 177 9.81 9.50 0.51
CA SER A 177 11.21 9.06 0.54
C SER A 177 11.65 8.61 -0.86
N SER A 178 12.54 9.38 -1.51
CA SER A 178 13.19 9.01 -2.77
C SER A 178 13.95 7.68 -2.69
N SER A 179 14.62 7.42 -1.56
CA SER A 179 15.51 6.28 -1.33
C SER A 179 14.77 4.97 -1.03
N LYS A 180 13.58 5.04 -0.46
CA LYS A 180 12.68 3.89 -0.26
C LYS A 180 11.71 3.69 -1.42
N SER A 181 11.40 4.75 -2.15
CA SER A 181 10.60 4.66 -3.36
C SER A 181 11.33 3.87 -4.45
N THR A 182 10.56 3.17 -5.28
CA THR A 182 11.12 2.38 -6.38
C THR A 182 10.31 2.56 -7.65
N THR A 183 10.89 2.21 -8.80
CA THR A 183 10.18 2.26 -10.07
C THR A 183 10.50 1.07 -10.94
N MET A 184 9.54 0.64 -11.76
CA MET A 184 9.64 -0.54 -12.60
C MET A 184 8.84 -0.35 -13.89
N THR A 185 9.41 -0.73 -15.03
CA THR A 185 8.66 -0.86 -16.28
C THR A 185 7.90 -2.18 -16.25
N VAL A 186 6.57 -2.11 -16.24
CA VAL A 186 5.66 -3.26 -16.10
C VAL A 186 5.01 -3.69 -17.42
N ARG A 187 5.18 -2.89 -18.48
CA ARG A 187 4.81 -3.23 -19.86
C ARG A 187 5.87 -2.70 -20.82
N GLY A 188 6.20 -3.52 -21.81
CA GLY A 188 7.22 -3.21 -22.81
C GLY A 188 8.64 -3.35 -22.27
N LYS A 189 9.62 -3.28 -23.17
CA LYS A 189 11.05 -3.37 -22.83
C LYS A 189 11.78 -2.18 -23.41
N LEU A 190 12.39 -1.38 -22.54
CA LEU A 190 13.24 -0.26 -22.93
C LEU A 190 14.70 -0.71 -22.92
N GLN A 191 15.49 -0.26 -23.91
CA GLN A 191 16.94 -0.52 -23.94
C GLN A 191 17.66 0.10 -22.73
N ARG A 192 17.18 1.26 -22.27
CA ARG A 192 17.67 1.96 -21.09
C ARG A 192 16.46 2.35 -20.22
N PRO A 193 16.50 2.09 -18.91
CA PRO A 193 15.41 2.47 -18.02
C PRO A 193 15.22 3.99 -17.98
N PRO A 194 13.97 4.48 -17.77
CA PRO A 194 13.71 5.90 -17.59
C PRO A 194 14.34 6.41 -16.29
N VAL A 195 14.84 7.65 -16.31
CA VAL A 195 15.38 8.33 -15.13
C VAL A 195 14.25 9.11 -14.46
N ILE A 196 13.76 8.58 -13.35
CA ILE A 196 12.68 9.19 -12.58
C ILE A 196 13.29 9.86 -11.35
N LYS A 197 12.89 11.10 -11.09
CA LYS A 197 13.39 11.89 -9.97
C LYS A 197 12.26 12.41 -9.11
N LEU A 198 12.44 12.34 -7.80
CA LEU A 198 11.58 12.98 -6.81
C LEU A 198 12.40 14.02 -6.07
N GLY A 199 12.02 15.29 -6.24
CA GLY A 199 12.70 16.41 -5.62
C GLY A 199 14.18 16.59 -5.97
N GLY A 200 14.59 16.13 -7.16
CA GLY A 200 15.97 16.21 -7.66
C GLY A 200 16.77 14.92 -7.49
N GLU A 201 16.32 14.02 -6.61
CA GLU A 201 16.97 12.74 -6.34
C GLU A 201 16.36 11.61 -7.20
N SER A 202 17.21 10.73 -7.70
CA SER A 202 16.77 9.62 -8.57
C SER A 202 16.11 8.50 -7.76
N ILE A 203 14.91 8.09 -8.18
CA ILE A 203 14.22 6.90 -7.65
C ILE A 203 14.89 5.64 -8.23
N LYS A 204 15.13 4.64 -7.36
CA LYS A 204 15.77 3.39 -7.76
C LYS A 204 14.89 2.60 -8.74
N THR A 205 15.43 2.30 -9.92
CA THR A 205 14.79 1.34 -10.84
C THR A 205 15.07 -0.08 -10.39
N VAL A 206 14.03 -0.91 -10.33
CA VAL A 206 14.10 -2.31 -9.88
C VAL A 206 13.44 -3.24 -10.90
N THR A 207 13.87 -4.50 -10.90
CA THR A 207 13.27 -5.58 -11.70
C THR A 207 12.32 -6.44 -10.90
N ASN A 208 12.37 -6.38 -9.56
CA ASN A 208 11.48 -7.04 -8.62
C ASN A 208 11.12 -6.05 -7.50
N VAL A 209 9.85 -6.01 -7.12
CA VAL A 209 9.35 -5.18 -6.01
C VAL A 209 8.22 -5.90 -5.29
N LYS A 210 8.18 -5.79 -3.96
CA LYS A 210 7.08 -6.31 -3.16
C LYS A 210 6.04 -5.22 -2.98
N VAL A 211 4.84 -5.43 -3.51
CA VAL A 211 3.71 -4.49 -3.45
C VAL A 211 2.55 -5.20 -2.77
N LEU A 212 2.08 -4.66 -1.64
CA LEU A 212 0.92 -5.21 -0.92
C LEU A 212 1.03 -6.71 -0.65
N GLY A 213 2.22 -7.19 -0.29
CA GLY A 213 2.48 -8.60 0.02
C GLY A 213 2.77 -9.52 -1.17
N VAL A 214 2.67 -9.01 -2.41
CA VAL A 214 2.93 -9.75 -3.65
C VAL A 214 4.20 -9.27 -4.32
N VAL A 215 5.07 -10.18 -4.74
CA VAL A 215 6.30 -9.81 -5.47
C VAL A 215 6.01 -9.72 -6.96
N LEU A 216 6.20 -8.53 -7.52
CA LEU A 216 6.04 -8.23 -8.93
C LEU A 216 7.42 -8.17 -9.58
N ASP A 217 7.61 -8.95 -10.64
CA ASP A 217 8.74 -8.81 -11.55
C ASP A 217 8.34 -7.97 -12.79
N SER A 218 9.31 -7.41 -13.50
CA SER A 218 9.03 -6.59 -14.71
C SER A 218 8.31 -7.33 -15.83
N GLY A 219 8.41 -8.66 -15.87
CA GLY A 219 7.67 -9.52 -16.80
C GLY A 219 6.29 -9.96 -16.29
N LEU A 220 5.93 -9.60 -15.06
CA LEU A 220 4.73 -10.06 -14.37
C LEU A 220 4.55 -11.59 -14.46
N SER A 221 5.65 -12.32 -14.26
CA SER A 221 5.75 -13.78 -14.28
C SER A 221 5.42 -14.41 -12.93
N PHE A 222 5.63 -13.68 -11.82
CA PHE A 222 5.40 -14.09 -10.44
C PHE A 222 6.24 -15.31 -9.98
N VAL A 223 7.34 -15.60 -10.67
CA VAL A 223 8.23 -16.71 -10.30
C VAL A 223 8.85 -16.48 -8.92
N GLN A 224 9.38 -15.28 -8.66
CA GLN A 224 9.94 -14.94 -7.35
C GLN A 224 8.87 -14.98 -6.25
N HIS A 225 7.67 -14.45 -6.54
CA HIS A 225 6.55 -14.50 -5.60
C HIS A 225 6.21 -15.94 -5.21
N ALA A 226 6.10 -16.83 -6.19
CA ALA A 226 5.83 -18.24 -5.98
C ALA A 226 6.90 -18.92 -5.11
N SER A 227 8.18 -18.59 -5.34
CA SER A 227 9.29 -19.06 -4.50
C SER A 227 9.16 -18.58 -3.06
N ASP A 228 8.90 -17.29 -2.85
CA ASP A 228 8.83 -16.68 -1.53
C ASP A 228 7.61 -17.16 -0.72
N ILE A 229 6.45 -17.39 -1.36
CA ILE A 229 5.28 -17.97 -0.67
C ILE A 229 5.48 -19.46 -0.39
N SER A 230 6.11 -20.21 -1.31
CA SER A 230 6.44 -21.63 -1.16
C SER A 230 7.36 -21.82 0.05
N GLU A 231 8.46 -21.07 0.12
CA GLU A 231 9.41 -21.15 1.23
C GLU A 231 8.77 -20.77 2.57
N ARG A 232 7.96 -19.71 2.60
CA ARG A 232 7.23 -19.30 3.82
C ARG A 232 6.23 -20.35 4.26
N ALA A 233 5.48 -20.93 3.32
CA ALA A 233 4.50 -21.97 3.60
C ALA A 233 5.18 -23.23 4.15
N THR A 234 6.26 -23.70 3.53
CA THR A 234 7.04 -24.85 4.01
C THR A 234 7.65 -24.60 5.39
N LYS A 235 8.19 -23.40 5.66
CA LYS A 235 8.67 -23.03 7.00
C LYS A 235 7.54 -23.02 8.03
N GLY A 236 6.36 -22.49 7.68
CA GLY A 236 5.18 -22.52 8.54
C GLY A 236 4.70 -23.95 8.83
N PHE A 237 4.67 -24.79 7.79
CA PHE A 237 4.32 -26.20 7.90
C PHE A 237 5.31 -26.97 8.77
N GLY A 238 6.61 -26.78 8.58
CA GLY A 238 7.66 -27.41 9.40
C GLY A 238 7.60 -27.04 10.88
N LYS A 239 7.10 -25.84 11.22
CA LYS A 239 6.81 -25.47 12.62
C LYS A 239 5.59 -26.21 13.15
N MET A 240 4.55 -26.37 12.33
CA MET A 240 3.34 -27.10 12.70
C MET A 240 3.63 -28.60 12.91
N THR A 241 4.47 -29.22 12.08
CA THR A 241 4.80 -30.65 12.22
C THR A 241 5.55 -30.96 13.52
N ARG A 242 6.31 -30.00 14.07
CA ARG A 242 6.97 -30.15 15.38
C ARG A 242 6.01 -30.26 16.56
N VAL A 243 4.78 -29.74 16.42
CA VAL A 243 3.75 -29.79 17.47
C VAL A 243 2.67 -30.84 17.20
N SER A 244 2.85 -31.65 16.14
CA SER A 244 1.92 -32.70 15.72
C SER A 244 2.41 -34.11 16.06
N THR A 245 3.25 -34.26 17.08
CA THR A 245 3.77 -35.56 17.53
C THR A 245 2.65 -36.44 18.12
N SER A 246 2.70 -37.74 17.82
CA SER A 246 1.64 -38.71 18.15
C SER A 246 1.47 -39.00 19.64
N SER A 247 2.53 -38.81 20.45
CA SER A 247 2.55 -39.11 21.88
C SER A 247 2.18 -37.93 22.78
N TRP A 248 2.55 -36.72 22.38
CA TRP A 248 2.25 -35.45 23.04
C TRP A 248 2.15 -34.41 21.94
N GLY A 249 0.95 -33.98 21.57
CA GLY A 249 0.78 -33.12 20.40
C GLY A 249 -0.64 -32.61 20.25
N VAL A 250 -0.76 -31.63 19.35
CA VAL A 250 -2.04 -31.00 19.04
C VAL A 250 -2.94 -32.01 18.31
N ARG A 251 -4.18 -32.16 18.78
CA ARG A 251 -5.15 -33.08 18.14
C ARG A 251 -5.46 -32.67 16.71
N TYR A 252 -5.79 -33.64 15.87
CA TYR A 252 -6.07 -33.44 14.43
C TYR A 252 -7.02 -32.27 14.10
N PRO A 253 -8.16 -32.06 14.80
CA PRO A 253 -9.04 -30.93 14.50
C PRO A 253 -8.33 -29.57 14.62
N SER A 254 -7.51 -29.39 15.65
CA SER A 254 -6.73 -28.18 15.87
C SER A 254 -5.58 -28.05 14.86
N LEU A 255 -4.92 -29.15 14.50
CA LEU A 255 -3.92 -29.16 13.43
C LEU A 255 -4.51 -28.75 12.07
N LYS A 256 -5.72 -29.21 11.75
CA LYS A 256 -6.42 -28.83 10.52
C LYS A 256 -6.75 -27.33 10.49
N ILE A 257 -7.10 -26.74 11.63
CA ILE A 257 -7.32 -25.29 11.76
C ILE A 257 -6.00 -24.55 11.50
N ILE A 258 -4.89 -24.97 12.13
CA ILE A 258 -3.58 -24.34 11.94
C ILE A 258 -3.12 -24.47 10.48
N TYR A 259 -3.27 -25.66 9.87
CA TYR A 259 -2.95 -25.89 8.47
C TYR A 259 -3.71 -24.94 7.54
N ARG A 260 -5.03 -24.82 7.70
CA ARG A 260 -5.84 -23.89 6.90
C ARG A 260 -5.48 -22.42 7.17
N GLY A 261 -5.26 -22.07 8.43
CA GLY A 261 -5.01 -20.70 8.87
C GLY A 261 -3.59 -20.18 8.60
N VAL A 262 -2.61 -21.07 8.42
CA VAL A 262 -1.20 -20.70 8.19
C VAL A 262 -0.72 -21.14 6.81
N PHE A 263 -0.84 -22.42 6.48
CA PHE A 263 -0.30 -22.94 5.22
C PHE A 263 -1.14 -22.50 4.03
N VAL A 264 -2.44 -22.83 4.05
CA VAL A 264 -3.36 -22.50 2.95
C VAL A 264 -3.47 -20.99 2.79
N SER A 265 -3.65 -20.23 3.88
CA SER A 265 -3.76 -18.76 3.83
C SER A 265 -2.51 -18.08 3.26
N THR A 266 -1.31 -18.59 3.57
CA THR A 266 -0.05 -18.06 3.02
C THR A 266 0.03 -18.32 1.51
N LEU A 267 -0.32 -19.54 1.08
CA LEU A 267 -0.28 -19.91 -0.33
C LEU A 267 -1.39 -19.26 -1.17
N THR A 268 -2.55 -18.94 -0.59
CA THR A 268 -3.68 -18.36 -1.33
C THR A 268 -3.78 -16.84 -1.21
N TYR A 269 -2.87 -16.20 -0.47
CA TYR A 269 -2.86 -14.75 -0.34
C TYR A 269 -2.76 -14.08 -1.71
N ALA A 270 -3.73 -13.19 -1.99
CA ALA A 270 -3.87 -12.47 -3.25
C ALA A 270 -3.80 -13.37 -4.51
N ALA A 271 -4.23 -14.63 -4.40
CA ALA A 271 -4.20 -15.60 -5.51
C ALA A 271 -4.85 -15.06 -6.78
N GLU A 272 -5.94 -14.30 -6.66
CA GLU A 272 -6.62 -13.63 -7.78
C GLU A 272 -5.69 -12.78 -8.67
N CYS A 273 -4.54 -12.32 -8.17
CA CYS A 273 -3.58 -11.52 -8.93
C CYS A 273 -2.58 -12.36 -9.74
N TRP A 274 -2.32 -13.60 -9.33
CA TRP A 274 -1.19 -14.40 -9.86
C TRP A 274 -1.56 -15.84 -10.24
N TYR A 275 -2.77 -16.32 -9.91
CA TYR A 275 -3.17 -17.71 -10.14
C TYR A 275 -3.08 -18.13 -11.62
N GLU A 276 -3.36 -17.24 -12.57
CA GLU A 276 -3.25 -17.55 -14.00
C GLU A 276 -1.81 -17.94 -14.40
N ARG A 277 -0.82 -17.39 -13.70
CA ARG A 277 0.59 -17.72 -13.90
C ARG A 277 0.99 -19.06 -13.29
N ALA A 278 0.17 -19.65 -12.44
CA ALA A 278 0.39 -21.02 -11.94
C ALA A 278 0.32 -22.08 -13.06
N ASN A 279 -0.18 -21.74 -14.25
CA ASN A 279 -0.09 -22.59 -15.43
C ASN A 279 1.32 -22.65 -16.04
N MET A 280 2.20 -21.68 -15.72
CA MET A 280 3.60 -21.71 -16.15
C MET A 280 4.34 -22.81 -15.40
N TYR A 281 5.09 -23.66 -16.11
CA TYR A 281 5.83 -24.78 -15.51
C TYR A 281 6.75 -24.33 -14.36
N THR A 282 7.43 -23.21 -14.53
CA THR A 282 8.35 -22.64 -13.52
C THR A 282 7.62 -22.28 -12.22
N VAL A 283 6.48 -21.60 -12.32
CA VAL A 283 5.65 -21.25 -11.15
C VAL A 283 5.05 -22.51 -10.53
N ARG A 284 4.46 -23.39 -11.35
CA ARG A 284 3.80 -24.61 -10.90
C ARG A 284 4.74 -25.54 -10.15
N SER A 285 5.93 -25.78 -10.70
CA SER A 285 6.92 -26.68 -10.10
C SER A 285 7.39 -26.18 -8.74
N VAL A 286 7.55 -24.87 -8.56
CA VAL A 286 7.93 -24.26 -7.28
C VAL A 286 6.82 -24.39 -6.24
N LEU A 287 5.56 -24.21 -6.64
CA LEU A 287 4.41 -24.36 -5.74
C LEU A 287 4.19 -25.83 -5.33
N LEU A 288 4.35 -26.78 -6.26
CA LEU A 288 4.18 -28.20 -5.96
C LEU A 288 5.28 -28.77 -5.05
N ARG A 289 6.50 -28.23 -5.11
CA ARG A 289 7.60 -28.60 -4.18
C ARG A 289 7.36 -28.16 -2.73
N SER A 290 6.35 -27.33 -2.47
CA SER A 290 6.02 -26.86 -1.12
C SER A 290 5.17 -27.82 -0.30
N GLN A 291 4.59 -28.85 -0.96
CA GLN A 291 3.81 -29.93 -0.36
C GLN A 291 4.73 -31.03 0.18
#